data_AF-A0A2D0H7Z4-F1
#
_entry.id   AF-A0A2D0H7Z4-F1
#
_cell.length_a   1.000
_cell.length_b   1.000
_cell.length_c   1.000
_cell.angle_alpha   90.00
_cell.angle_beta   90.00
_cell.angle_gamma   90.00
#
_symmetry.space_group_name_H-M   'P 1'
#
loop_
_entity.id
_entity.type
_entity.pdbx_description
1 polymer ?
#
loop_
_entity_poly.entity_id
_entity_poly.type
_entity_poly.pdbx_seq_one_letter_code
_entity_poly.pdbx_strand_id
1 'polypeptide(L)'
;MTIISTESNRVDTLIITVGTRQVGWRSKDGVIRSFGADGIMSSSYPCHVNELYHELGIERGTHEENEKNSPWSARDLGKRYYEYCVEWLGGDFSQVELLLDQKIIETGIKQGLKHIILWVTDQPETVSWFFRRLDTLWLAKLMSGKIKSIFPDVRVDVHAPLINANDTNATRQELEILVLQEARDYFSPSGDEEFVLWIQNKGCAPAIASCVEICAAALVRQCQVFNASPDEPEEFFPTLQNGARTAAHSQTFKLIPMGEYFWSLERLRVISAWERGDFSEAQLWLKVHQLRHKILYKLAGILVSYTNWEIDNFIKLIGDWLGSNDVAKAVNSEQIQAWKEQLNQIKADDMTKAWESTLLIQLPLYRQNYTTAFIQFAHILERLLYIQFQEKNWLAKGFLTIPPQAYGINYEPRMVDLIQAWCKSRSFNQDNKWSRLLYRIRKKRNEVIHSGKSVTL
;
A
#
# COMPACT_ATOMS: atom_id res chain seq x y z
N MET A 1 -13.07 -12.13 16.26
CA MET A 1 -13.35 -11.28 15.08
C MET A 1 -12.90 -9.87 15.43
N THR A 2 -11.75 -9.46 14.92
CA THR A 2 -11.22 -8.12 15.16
C THR A 2 -11.91 -7.17 14.19
N ILE A 3 -12.56 -6.13 14.71
CA ILE A 3 -13.14 -5.05 13.91
C ILE A 3 -11.98 -4.42 13.13
N ILE A 4 -11.98 -4.59 11.82
CA ILE A 4 -11.02 -3.98 10.91
C ILE A 4 -11.40 -2.50 10.87
N SER A 5 -10.62 -1.61 11.49
CA SER A 5 -10.78 -0.18 11.22
C SER A 5 -10.24 0.09 9.82
N THR A 6 -11.14 0.09 8.84
CA THR A 6 -10.91 0.38 7.42
C THR A 6 -10.92 1.88 7.14
N GLU A 7 -10.45 2.70 8.07
CA GLU A 7 -10.49 4.15 7.94
C GLU A 7 -9.21 4.64 7.22
N SER A 8 -9.36 4.99 5.94
CA SER A 8 -8.47 5.99 5.36
C SER A 8 -8.98 7.36 5.80
N ASN A 9 -8.10 8.20 6.35
CA ASN A 9 -8.47 9.58 6.72
C ASN A 9 -8.33 10.56 5.54
N ARG A 10 -7.91 10.05 4.38
CA ARG A 10 -7.61 10.82 3.18
C ARG A 10 -7.94 10.05 1.92
N VAL A 11 -8.33 10.74 0.86
CA VAL A 11 -8.31 10.22 -0.51
C VAL A 11 -7.92 11.35 -1.46
N ASP A 12 -7.07 11.05 -2.44
CA ASP A 12 -6.64 12.02 -3.45
C ASP A 12 -7.49 11.89 -4.72
N THR A 13 -7.62 10.66 -5.23
CA THR A 13 -8.34 10.33 -6.46
C THR A 13 -9.29 9.15 -6.27
N LEU A 14 -10.47 9.23 -6.89
CA LEU A 14 -11.46 8.15 -6.96
C LEU A 14 -11.71 7.76 -8.42
N ILE A 15 -11.45 6.51 -8.77
CA ILE A 15 -11.84 5.94 -10.07
C ILE A 15 -13.14 5.16 -9.88
N ILE A 16 -14.16 5.46 -10.69
CA ILE A 16 -15.43 4.75 -10.72
C ILE A 16 -15.61 4.15 -12.10
N THR A 17 -15.76 2.83 -12.20
CA THR A 17 -16.17 2.22 -13.47
C THR A 17 -17.69 2.28 -13.59
N VAL A 18 -18.15 3.03 -14.58
CA VAL A 18 -19.56 3.35 -14.71
C VAL A 18 -20.34 2.17 -15.27
N GLY A 19 -21.27 1.66 -14.48
CA GLY A 19 -22.23 0.61 -14.76
C GLY A 19 -23.65 1.14 -14.93
N THR A 20 -24.51 0.32 -15.54
CA THR A 20 -25.90 0.71 -15.85
C THR A 20 -26.79 0.91 -14.63
N ARG A 21 -26.41 0.36 -13.47
CA ARG A 21 -27.16 0.46 -12.21
C ARG A 21 -26.76 1.63 -11.30
N GLN A 22 -25.76 2.41 -11.68
CA GLN A 22 -25.25 3.49 -10.82
C GLN A 22 -26.04 4.78 -10.96
N VAL A 23 -26.73 4.97 -12.08
CA VAL A 23 -27.45 6.22 -12.38
C VAL A 23 -28.93 5.95 -12.48
N GLY A 24 -29.71 6.81 -11.83
CA GLY A 24 -31.15 6.87 -11.94
C GLY A 24 -31.63 8.29 -12.20
N TRP A 25 -32.95 8.45 -12.28
CA TRP A 25 -33.60 9.74 -12.24
C TRP A 25 -34.81 9.69 -11.32
N ARG A 26 -35.13 10.83 -10.73
CA ARG A 26 -36.38 11.05 -10.03
C ARG A 26 -37.42 11.52 -11.04
N SER A 27 -38.47 10.73 -11.19
CA SER A 27 -39.60 11.08 -12.05
C SER A 27 -40.52 12.10 -11.39
N LYS A 28 -41.39 12.71 -12.20
CA LYS A 28 -42.43 13.65 -11.76
C LYS A 28 -43.40 13.04 -10.74
N ASP A 29 -43.60 11.72 -10.76
CA ASP A 29 -44.43 11.00 -9.79
C ASP A 29 -43.69 10.71 -8.46
N GLY A 30 -42.44 11.16 -8.33
CA GLY A 30 -41.61 11.00 -7.14
C GLY A 30 -40.87 9.66 -7.05
N VAL A 31 -41.12 8.72 -7.96
CA VAL A 31 -40.44 7.41 -8.00
C VAL A 31 -39.04 7.60 -8.58
N ILE A 32 -38.05 6.97 -7.94
CA ILE A 32 -36.69 6.94 -8.46
C ILE A 32 -36.59 5.76 -9.40
N ARG A 33 -36.26 6.01 -10.66
CA ARG A 33 -36.13 4.99 -11.70
C ARG A 33 -34.67 4.85 -12.10
N SER A 34 -34.30 3.70 -12.64
CA SER A 34 -32.90 3.37 -12.97
C SER A 34 -32.73 3.24 -14.49
N PHE A 35 -31.67 3.81 -15.04
CA PHE A 35 -31.34 3.69 -16.46
C PHE A 35 -30.95 2.27 -16.87
N GLY A 36 -30.54 1.43 -15.93
CA GLY A 36 -30.21 0.01 -16.15
C GLY A 36 -31.38 -0.95 -16.00
N ALA A 37 -32.58 -0.47 -15.67
CA ALA A 37 -33.78 -1.28 -15.51
C ALA A 37 -34.64 -1.26 -16.78
N ASP A 38 -34.21 -2.05 -17.77
CA ASP A 38 -34.83 -2.11 -19.10
C ASP A 38 -35.90 -3.20 -19.27
N GLY A 39 -36.12 -4.02 -18.23
CA GLY A 39 -37.09 -5.12 -18.19
C GLY A 39 -36.70 -6.36 -19.03
N ILE A 40 -35.55 -6.35 -19.71
CA ILE A 40 -35.15 -7.39 -20.68
C ILE A 40 -33.97 -8.20 -20.15
N MET A 41 -33.03 -7.60 -19.41
CA MET A 41 -31.87 -8.33 -18.88
C MET A 41 -32.22 -9.42 -17.86
N SER A 42 -33.28 -9.25 -17.07
CA SER A 42 -33.85 -10.32 -16.23
C SER A 42 -35.33 -10.03 -15.96
N SER A 43 -36.14 -11.09 -15.84
CA SER A 43 -37.57 -11.00 -15.53
C SER A 43 -37.88 -10.35 -14.17
N SER A 44 -36.86 -10.13 -13.34
CA SER A 44 -36.95 -9.47 -12.04
C SER A 44 -36.74 -7.95 -12.10
N TYR A 45 -36.31 -7.37 -13.23
CA TYR A 45 -36.05 -5.93 -13.33
C TYR A 45 -37.31 -5.19 -13.81
N PRO A 46 -37.68 -4.06 -13.20
CA PRO A 46 -38.79 -3.25 -13.67
C PRO A 46 -38.48 -2.62 -15.03
N CYS A 47 -39.51 -2.28 -15.81
CA CYS A 47 -39.40 -1.62 -17.10
C CYS A 47 -39.24 -0.08 -16.98
N HIS A 48 -38.39 0.39 -16.07
CA HIS A 48 -38.20 1.81 -15.81
C HIS A 48 -37.91 2.62 -17.07
N VAL A 49 -37.10 2.07 -17.98
CA VAL A 49 -36.75 2.74 -19.23
C VAL A 49 -37.98 3.19 -20.04
N ASN A 50 -39.05 2.39 -20.07
CA ASN A 50 -40.28 2.74 -20.81
C ASN A 50 -40.95 4.00 -20.26
N GLU A 51 -40.88 4.18 -18.95
CA GLU A 51 -41.48 5.30 -18.25
C GLU A 51 -40.78 6.61 -18.62
N LEU A 52 -39.45 6.60 -18.77
CA LEU A 52 -38.73 7.81 -19.19
C LEU A 52 -39.04 8.19 -20.63
N TYR A 53 -39.15 7.22 -21.54
CA TYR A 53 -39.60 7.49 -22.90
C TYR A 53 -40.97 8.17 -22.90
N HIS A 54 -41.90 7.67 -22.09
CA HIS A 54 -43.21 8.30 -21.91
C HIS A 54 -43.11 9.72 -21.33
N GLU A 55 -42.27 9.94 -20.31
CA GLU A 55 -42.03 11.26 -19.70
C GLU A 55 -41.43 12.28 -20.67
N LEU A 56 -40.55 11.82 -21.56
CA LEU A 56 -39.94 12.65 -22.61
C LEU A 56 -40.85 12.83 -23.83
N GLY A 57 -42.00 12.15 -23.88
CA GLY A 57 -42.94 12.20 -25.01
C GLY A 57 -42.40 11.53 -26.27
N ILE A 58 -41.53 10.53 -26.13
CA ILE A 58 -40.87 9.82 -27.23
C ILE A 58 -41.32 8.36 -27.21
N GLU A 59 -41.70 7.82 -28.37
CA GLU A 59 -41.98 6.39 -28.47
C GLU A 59 -40.67 5.58 -28.47
N ARG A 60 -40.59 4.54 -27.63
CA ARG A 60 -39.42 3.65 -27.58
C ARG A 60 -39.39 2.73 -28.80
N GLY A 61 -38.56 3.07 -29.78
CA GLY A 61 -38.32 2.23 -30.95
C GLY A 61 -37.29 1.12 -30.73
N THR A 62 -36.96 0.45 -31.83
CA THR A 62 -35.82 -0.48 -31.96
C THR A 62 -34.69 0.17 -32.77
N HIS A 63 -33.46 -0.31 -32.62
CA HIS A 63 -32.33 0.21 -33.39
C HIS A 63 -32.45 -0.12 -34.88
N GLU A 64 -32.98 -1.30 -35.21
CA GLU A 64 -33.32 -1.70 -36.57
C GLU A 64 -34.82 -2.03 -36.66
N GLU A 65 -35.47 -1.69 -37.78
CA GLU A 65 -36.92 -1.80 -37.99
C GLU A 65 -37.48 -3.23 -37.85
N ASN A 66 -36.61 -4.26 -37.82
CA ASN A 66 -37.01 -5.67 -37.72
C ASN A 66 -36.49 -6.39 -36.45
N GLU A 67 -35.78 -5.72 -35.55
CA GLU A 67 -35.10 -6.38 -34.42
C GLU A 67 -35.79 -6.13 -33.07
N LYS A 68 -36.80 -6.94 -32.73
CA LYS A 68 -37.56 -6.83 -31.47
C LYS A 68 -36.74 -7.10 -30.20
N ASN A 69 -35.59 -7.76 -30.32
CA ASN A 69 -34.78 -8.20 -29.18
C ASN A 69 -33.74 -7.17 -28.72
N SER A 70 -33.56 -6.08 -29.45
CA SER A 70 -32.54 -5.05 -29.18
C SER A 70 -33.13 -3.63 -29.15
N PRO A 71 -34.15 -3.34 -28.30
CA PRO A 71 -34.71 -2.01 -28.24
C PRO A 71 -33.68 -0.99 -27.74
N TRP A 72 -33.91 0.28 -28.08
CA TRP A 72 -33.13 1.38 -27.51
C TRP A 72 -33.13 1.28 -25.98
N SER A 73 -31.95 1.45 -25.37
CA SER A 73 -31.74 1.19 -23.94
C SER A 73 -30.85 2.28 -23.33
N ALA A 74 -30.08 1.95 -22.30
CA ALA A 74 -29.29 2.87 -21.48
C ALA A 74 -28.46 3.87 -22.30
N ARG A 75 -27.82 3.46 -23.41
CA ARG A 75 -27.00 4.36 -24.25
C ARG A 75 -27.81 5.50 -24.86
N ASP A 76 -28.92 5.17 -25.54
CA ASP A 76 -29.76 6.18 -26.24
C ASP A 76 -30.54 7.02 -25.23
N LEU A 77 -31.14 6.36 -24.24
CA LEU A 77 -31.91 7.06 -23.22
C LEU A 77 -31.04 8.01 -22.39
N GLY A 78 -29.84 7.56 -22.02
CA GLY A 78 -28.86 8.39 -21.32
C GLY A 78 -28.47 9.61 -22.14
N LYS A 79 -28.27 9.45 -23.46
CA LYS A 79 -27.97 10.58 -24.37
C LYS A 79 -29.10 11.59 -24.39
N ARG A 80 -30.33 11.14 -24.66
CA ARG A 80 -31.51 12.00 -24.74
C ARG A 80 -31.75 12.75 -23.44
N TYR A 81 -31.63 12.06 -22.31
CA TYR A 81 -31.82 12.70 -21.00
C TYR A 81 -30.70 13.70 -20.68
N TYR A 82 -29.46 13.41 -21.10
CA TYR A 82 -28.35 14.35 -20.98
C TYR A 82 -28.59 15.62 -21.82
N GLU A 83 -28.98 15.47 -23.08
CA GLU A 83 -29.36 16.57 -23.96
C GLU A 83 -30.53 17.36 -23.36
N TYR A 84 -31.53 16.69 -22.80
CA TYR A 84 -32.63 17.33 -22.07
C TYR A 84 -32.15 18.18 -20.88
N CYS A 85 -31.26 17.65 -20.04
CA CYS A 85 -30.66 18.41 -18.92
C CYS A 85 -29.89 19.64 -19.41
N VAL A 86 -29.06 19.50 -20.44
CA VAL A 86 -28.19 20.57 -20.92
C VAL A 86 -28.97 21.64 -21.70
N GLU A 87 -29.77 21.22 -22.68
CA GLU A 87 -30.41 22.12 -23.64
C GLU A 87 -31.72 22.69 -23.12
N TRP A 88 -32.53 21.88 -22.42
CA TRP A 88 -33.90 22.25 -22.05
C TRP A 88 -34.02 22.69 -20.60
N LEU A 89 -33.24 22.09 -19.70
CA LEU A 89 -33.21 22.46 -18.28
C LEU A 89 -32.10 23.46 -17.93
N GLY A 90 -31.36 23.97 -18.92
CA GLY A 90 -30.31 24.97 -18.71
C GLY A 90 -29.11 24.47 -17.90
N GLY A 91 -28.80 23.17 -18.01
CA GLY A 91 -27.74 22.52 -17.24
C GLY A 91 -28.18 22.02 -15.86
N ASP A 92 -29.48 21.90 -15.59
CA ASP A 92 -29.97 21.31 -14.34
C ASP A 92 -29.94 19.77 -14.37
N PHE A 93 -29.17 19.21 -13.44
CA PHE A 93 -29.05 17.77 -13.19
C PHE A 93 -29.74 17.36 -11.88
N SER A 94 -30.57 18.21 -11.27
CA SER A 94 -31.21 17.98 -9.95
C SER A 94 -31.96 16.65 -9.87
N GLN A 95 -32.63 16.25 -10.95
CA GLN A 95 -33.40 15.00 -11.03
C GLN A 95 -32.54 13.76 -11.26
N VAL A 96 -31.26 13.90 -11.63
CA VAL A 96 -30.36 12.74 -11.73
C VAL A 96 -30.05 12.24 -10.33
N GLU A 97 -30.03 10.91 -10.15
CA GLU A 97 -29.80 10.24 -8.87
C GLU A 97 -28.57 9.33 -8.97
N LEU A 98 -27.68 9.40 -7.97
CA LEU A 98 -26.48 8.57 -7.86
C LEU A 98 -26.78 7.39 -6.92
N LEU A 99 -27.12 6.24 -7.49
CA LEU A 99 -27.73 5.13 -6.74
C LEU A 99 -26.73 4.39 -5.85
N LEU A 100 -25.52 4.14 -6.33
CA LEU A 100 -24.51 3.35 -5.58
C LEU A 100 -23.37 4.20 -5.04
N ASP A 101 -23.04 5.31 -5.70
CA ASP A 101 -21.75 5.99 -5.48
C ASP A 101 -21.86 7.26 -4.63
N GLN A 102 -23.08 7.75 -4.34
CA GLN A 102 -23.28 9.00 -3.60
C GLN A 102 -22.54 9.00 -2.26
N LYS A 103 -22.69 7.94 -1.45
CA LYS A 103 -22.05 7.86 -0.13
C LYS A 103 -20.53 7.74 -0.19
N ILE A 104 -20.00 7.08 -1.22
CA ILE A 104 -18.56 6.99 -1.46
C ILE A 104 -18.01 8.38 -1.77
N ILE A 105 -18.66 9.11 -2.69
CA ILE A 105 -18.24 10.46 -3.10
C ILE A 105 -18.35 11.45 -1.93
N GLU A 106 -19.48 11.47 -1.22
CA GLU A 106 -19.68 12.33 -0.04
C GLU A 106 -18.60 12.11 1.03
N THR A 107 -18.25 10.85 1.28
CA THR A 107 -17.24 10.49 2.27
C THR A 107 -15.85 10.86 1.77
N GLY A 108 -15.54 10.58 0.50
CA GLY A 108 -14.27 10.93 -0.11
C GLY A 108 -14.02 12.44 -0.08
N ILE A 109 -15.01 13.26 -0.42
CA ILE A 109 -14.89 14.73 -0.39
C ILE A 109 -14.61 15.24 1.01
N LYS A 110 -15.27 14.68 2.04
CA LYS A 110 -14.97 15.00 3.46
C LYS A 110 -13.54 14.61 3.86
N GLN A 111 -12.96 13.63 3.17
CA GLN A 111 -11.59 13.16 3.35
C GLN A 111 -10.60 13.81 2.37
N GLY A 112 -10.99 14.86 1.65
CA GLY A 112 -10.10 15.63 0.78
C GLY A 112 -10.01 15.17 -0.67
N LEU A 113 -10.94 14.34 -1.15
CA LEU A 113 -11.06 13.96 -2.56
C LEU A 113 -11.16 15.22 -3.45
N LYS A 114 -10.22 15.37 -4.38
CA LYS A 114 -10.22 16.50 -5.34
C LYS A 114 -10.52 16.08 -6.77
N HIS A 115 -10.36 14.79 -7.08
CA HIS A 115 -10.47 14.30 -8.45
C HIS A 115 -11.22 12.97 -8.54
N ILE A 116 -12.21 12.94 -9.43
CA ILE A 116 -12.99 11.76 -9.76
C ILE A 116 -12.80 11.46 -11.24
N ILE A 117 -12.49 10.20 -11.55
CA ILE A 117 -12.39 9.68 -12.90
C ILE A 117 -13.51 8.67 -13.11
N LEU A 118 -14.39 8.97 -14.05
CA LEU A 118 -15.47 8.09 -14.48
C LEU A 118 -15.00 7.30 -15.69
N TRP A 119 -14.65 6.03 -15.49
CA TRP A 119 -14.30 5.12 -16.58
C TRP A 119 -15.57 4.53 -17.20
N VAL A 120 -15.72 4.62 -18.52
CA VAL A 120 -16.95 4.17 -19.19
C VAL A 120 -16.68 3.16 -20.30
N THR A 121 -17.75 2.51 -20.75
CA THR A 121 -17.75 1.84 -22.04
C THR A 121 -18.28 2.77 -23.13
N ASP A 122 -17.53 2.88 -24.23
CA ASP A 122 -17.98 3.45 -25.49
C ASP A 122 -17.44 2.58 -26.63
N GLN A 123 -18.12 1.47 -26.91
CA GLN A 123 -17.58 0.44 -27.78
C GLN A 123 -17.62 0.85 -29.27
N PRO A 124 -16.63 0.46 -30.09
CA PRO A 124 -16.56 0.81 -31.50
C PRO A 124 -17.73 0.22 -32.29
N GLU A 125 -18.01 0.81 -33.46
CA GLU A 125 -19.14 0.40 -34.31
C GLU A 125 -19.04 -1.03 -34.85
N THR A 126 -17.85 -1.62 -34.80
CA THR A 126 -17.61 -3.02 -35.16
C THR A 126 -18.22 -4.02 -34.15
N VAL A 127 -18.61 -3.56 -32.96
CA VAL A 127 -19.30 -4.38 -31.95
C VAL A 127 -20.81 -4.34 -32.21
N SER A 128 -21.48 -5.50 -32.09
CA SER A 128 -22.94 -5.59 -32.26
C SER A 128 -23.69 -4.59 -31.35
N TRP A 129 -24.73 -3.98 -31.91
CA TRP A 129 -25.62 -3.06 -31.19
C TRP A 129 -26.17 -3.65 -29.89
N PHE A 130 -26.45 -4.95 -29.86
CA PHE A 130 -26.97 -5.62 -28.67
C PHE A 130 -26.11 -5.39 -27.41
N PHE A 131 -24.77 -5.29 -27.57
CA PHE A 131 -23.86 -4.96 -26.49
C PHE A 131 -23.70 -3.45 -26.31
N ARG A 132 -23.60 -2.70 -27.42
CA ARG A 132 -23.43 -1.24 -27.41
C ARG A 132 -24.62 -0.49 -26.80
N ARG A 133 -25.83 -1.05 -26.85
CA ARG A 133 -27.04 -0.44 -26.26
C ARG A 133 -26.93 -0.18 -24.76
N LEU A 134 -26.01 -0.87 -24.07
CA LEU A 134 -25.74 -0.74 -22.63
C LEU A 134 -24.47 0.08 -22.34
N ASP A 135 -23.85 0.69 -23.34
CA ASP A 135 -22.68 1.54 -23.13
C ASP A 135 -22.96 2.71 -22.19
N THR A 136 -21.99 3.01 -21.33
CA THR A 136 -22.20 3.86 -20.14
C THR A 136 -21.68 5.28 -20.29
N LEU A 137 -21.15 5.67 -21.46
CA LEU A 137 -20.69 7.03 -21.75
C LEU A 137 -21.68 8.11 -21.30
N TRP A 138 -22.94 8.01 -21.73
CA TRP A 138 -23.93 9.03 -21.42
C TRP A 138 -24.39 8.99 -19.96
N LEU A 139 -24.39 7.81 -19.34
CA LEU A 139 -24.65 7.70 -17.91
C LEU A 139 -23.56 8.40 -17.10
N ALA A 140 -22.29 8.30 -17.51
CA ALA A 140 -21.22 9.03 -16.86
C ALA A 140 -21.28 10.53 -17.08
N LYS A 141 -21.76 11.00 -18.24
CA LYS A 141 -22.00 12.42 -18.48
C LYS A 141 -23.11 12.97 -17.56
N LEU A 142 -24.20 12.22 -17.36
CA LEU A 142 -25.23 12.54 -16.37
C LEU A 142 -24.67 12.54 -14.94
N MET A 143 -23.92 11.51 -14.57
CA MET A 143 -23.26 11.40 -13.27
C MET A 143 -22.29 12.56 -13.03
N SER A 144 -21.47 12.93 -14.01
CA SER A 144 -20.57 14.08 -13.95
C SER A 144 -21.32 15.39 -13.73
N GLY A 145 -22.43 15.61 -14.45
CA GLY A 145 -23.31 16.77 -14.26
C GLY A 145 -23.89 16.84 -12.85
N LYS A 146 -24.40 15.72 -12.33
CA LYS A 146 -24.92 15.61 -10.96
C LYS A 146 -23.86 15.81 -9.89
N ILE A 147 -22.66 15.26 -10.07
CA ILE A 147 -21.57 15.44 -9.12
C ILE A 147 -21.16 16.91 -9.08
N LYS A 148 -20.96 17.56 -10.24
CA LYS A 148 -20.58 18.97 -10.29
C LYS A 148 -21.66 19.92 -9.77
N SER A 149 -22.94 19.56 -9.86
CA SER A 149 -24.01 20.38 -9.29
C SER A 149 -24.06 20.31 -7.75
N ILE A 150 -23.68 19.17 -7.15
CA ILE A 150 -23.62 19.03 -5.69
C ILE A 150 -22.26 19.50 -5.14
N PHE A 151 -21.17 19.23 -5.87
CA PHE A 151 -19.79 19.42 -5.47
C PHE A 151 -19.03 20.18 -6.57
N PRO A 152 -19.16 21.51 -6.66
CA PRO A 152 -18.59 22.28 -7.76
C PRO A 152 -17.05 22.31 -7.78
N ASP A 153 -16.42 22.13 -6.61
CA ASP A 153 -14.97 22.22 -6.45
C ASP A 153 -14.22 20.93 -6.83
N VAL A 154 -14.92 19.81 -7.04
CA VAL A 154 -14.29 18.54 -7.40
C VAL A 154 -14.08 18.47 -8.92
N ARG A 155 -12.86 18.10 -9.33
CA ARG A 155 -12.58 17.79 -10.74
C ARG A 155 -13.23 16.45 -11.08
N VAL A 156 -14.03 16.41 -12.14
CA VAL A 156 -14.63 15.17 -12.65
C VAL A 156 -14.31 15.01 -14.12
N ASP A 157 -13.58 13.95 -14.45
CA ASP A 157 -13.21 13.60 -15.81
C ASP A 157 -13.96 12.33 -16.24
N VAL A 158 -14.47 12.34 -17.48
CA VAL A 158 -15.11 11.17 -18.09
C VAL A 158 -14.13 10.57 -19.09
N HIS A 159 -13.62 9.38 -18.80
CA HIS A 159 -12.67 8.68 -19.64
C HIS A 159 -13.39 7.58 -20.44
N ALA A 160 -13.47 7.78 -21.76
CA ALA A 160 -14.28 6.98 -22.68
C ALA A 160 -13.42 6.42 -23.82
N PRO A 161 -12.66 5.34 -23.56
CA PRO A 161 -11.82 4.77 -24.59
C PRO A 161 -12.67 3.97 -25.58
N LEU A 162 -12.38 4.14 -26.87
CA LEU A 162 -13.05 3.44 -27.97
C LEU A 162 -12.53 2.01 -28.10
N ILE A 163 -12.80 1.18 -27.08
CA ILE A 163 -12.28 -0.18 -26.94
C ILE A 163 -13.46 -1.16 -26.80
N ASN A 164 -13.34 -2.35 -27.36
CA ASN A 164 -14.30 -3.42 -27.11
C ASN A 164 -14.21 -3.84 -25.63
N ALA A 165 -15.33 -3.86 -24.89
CA ALA A 165 -15.32 -4.14 -23.46
C ALA A 165 -14.77 -5.54 -23.10
N ASN A 166 -14.72 -6.47 -24.06
CA ASN A 166 -14.14 -7.80 -23.89
C ASN A 166 -12.64 -7.87 -24.25
N ASP A 167 -12.05 -6.81 -24.82
CA ASP A 167 -10.61 -6.73 -25.07
C ASP A 167 -9.88 -6.33 -23.77
N THR A 168 -9.57 -7.35 -22.98
CA THR A 168 -8.88 -7.20 -21.70
C THR A 168 -7.47 -6.62 -21.86
N ASN A 169 -6.79 -6.86 -22.98
CA ASN A 169 -5.44 -6.36 -23.21
C ASN A 169 -5.43 -4.86 -23.48
N ALA A 170 -6.29 -4.40 -24.39
CA ALA A 170 -6.44 -2.98 -24.68
C ALA A 170 -6.95 -2.21 -23.45
N THR A 171 -7.94 -2.78 -22.75
CA THR A 171 -8.48 -2.19 -21.50
C THR A 171 -7.40 -2.05 -20.43
N ARG A 172 -6.57 -3.09 -20.21
CA ARG A 172 -5.46 -3.03 -19.25
C ARG A 172 -4.43 -1.96 -19.63
N GLN A 173 -4.01 -1.90 -20.89
CA GLN A 173 -3.02 -0.92 -21.34
C GLN A 173 -3.51 0.52 -21.15
N GLU A 174 -4.77 0.79 -21.46
CA GLU A 174 -5.35 2.13 -21.29
C GLU A 174 -5.50 2.50 -19.80
N LEU A 175 -5.94 1.56 -18.96
CA LEU A 175 -5.98 1.75 -17.51
C LEU A 175 -4.58 2.03 -16.92
N GLU A 176 -3.56 1.30 -17.36
CA GLU A 176 -2.18 1.53 -16.94
C GLU A 176 -1.73 2.95 -17.27
N ILE A 177 -2.00 3.44 -18.48
CA ILE A 177 -1.66 4.81 -18.88
C ILE A 177 -2.38 5.83 -18.01
N LEU A 178 -3.69 5.66 -17.81
CA LEU A 178 -4.52 6.56 -17.02
C LEU A 178 -4.02 6.65 -15.58
N VAL A 179 -3.85 5.51 -14.91
CA VAL A 179 -3.47 5.54 -13.49
C VAL A 179 -2.02 5.98 -13.29
N LEU A 180 -1.11 5.66 -14.22
CA LEU A 180 0.26 6.17 -14.18
C LEU A 180 0.32 7.69 -14.32
N GLN A 181 -0.56 8.31 -15.13
CA GLN A 181 -0.62 9.76 -15.24
C GLN A 181 -1.05 10.40 -13.91
N GLU A 182 -2.08 9.87 -13.26
CA GLU A 182 -2.55 10.39 -11.97
C GLU A 182 -1.52 10.23 -10.85
N ALA A 183 -0.82 9.09 -10.83
CA ALA A 183 0.16 8.84 -9.80
C ALA A 183 1.49 9.59 -10.04
N ARG A 184 1.80 9.98 -11.29
CA ARG A 184 3.05 10.68 -11.67
C ARG A 184 3.26 12.00 -10.95
N ASP A 185 2.21 12.80 -10.80
CA ASP A 185 2.29 14.11 -10.14
C ASP A 185 2.59 13.96 -8.63
N TYR A 186 2.19 12.83 -8.05
CA TYR A 186 2.43 12.49 -6.64
C TYR A 186 3.74 11.76 -6.37
N PHE A 187 4.33 11.09 -7.36
CA PHE A 187 5.65 10.45 -7.22
C PHE A 187 6.83 11.43 -7.20
N SER A 188 6.57 12.74 -7.07
CA SER A 188 7.62 13.73 -6.90
C SER A 188 8.35 13.54 -5.55
N PRO A 189 9.70 13.64 -5.53
CA PRO A 189 10.53 13.25 -4.38
C PRO A 189 10.46 14.20 -3.17
N SER A 190 9.51 15.14 -3.11
CA SER A 190 9.50 16.24 -2.14
C SER A 190 8.37 16.19 -1.09
N GLY A 191 7.46 15.21 -1.15
CA GLY A 191 6.35 15.08 -0.19
C GLY A 191 6.43 13.78 0.61
N ASP A 192 6.30 13.87 1.94
CA ASP A 192 6.17 12.71 2.85
C ASP A 192 4.78 12.04 2.79
N GLU A 193 3.85 12.56 1.98
CA GLU A 193 2.47 12.09 1.91
C GLU A 193 2.29 11.11 0.75
N GLU A 194 1.94 9.85 1.07
CA GLU A 194 1.62 8.84 0.07
C GLU A 194 0.28 9.13 -0.62
N PHE A 195 0.25 9.02 -1.95
CA PHE A 195 -0.96 9.11 -2.75
C PHE A 195 -1.99 8.03 -2.35
N VAL A 196 -3.23 8.45 -2.12
CA VAL A 196 -4.34 7.55 -1.76
C VAL A 196 -5.36 7.46 -2.90
N LEU A 197 -5.45 6.28 -3.50
CA LEU A 197 -6.35 5.96 -4.61
C LEU A 197 -7.51 5.10 -4.12
N TRP A 198 -8.73 5.54 -4.40
CA TRP A 198 -9.93 4.72 -4.26
C TRP A 198 -10.42 4.24 -5.61
N ILE A 199 -10.92 3.01 -5.64
CA ILE A 199 -11.46 2.39 -6.84
C ILE A 199 -12.82 1.81 -6.48
N GLN A 200 -13.84 2.21 -7.22
CA GLN A 200 -15.15 1.58 -7.24
C GLN A 200 -15.26 0.87 -8.58
N ASN A 201 -15.48 -0.45 -8.56
CA ASN A 201 -15.61 -1.25 -9.78
C ASN A 201 -16.94 -1.99 -9.93
N LYS A 202 -17.91 -1.70 -9.06
CA LYS A 202 -19.16 -2.46 -8.95
C LYS A 202 -20.17 -1.99 -9.99
N GLY A 203 -20.60 -2.91 -10.85
CA GLY A 203 -21.64 -2.69 -11.85
C GLY A 203 -21.13 -2.53 -13.29
N CYS A 204 -19.82 -2.46 -13.50
CA CYS A 204 -19.23 -2.46 -14.84
C CYS A 204 -19.12 -3.88 -15.43
N ALA A 205 -18.71 -3.97 -16.70
CA ALA A 205 -18.46 -5.26 -17.35
C ALA A 205 -17.35 -6.05 -16.60
N PRO A 206 -17.50 -7.37 -16.38
CA PRO A 206 -16.54 -8.16 -15.59
C PRO A 206 -15.09 -8.03 -16.07
N ALA A 207 -14.86 -7.99 -17.38
CA ALA A 207 -13.53 -7.82 -17.97
C ALA A 207 -12.87 -6.50 -17.53
N ILE A 208 -13.64 -5.40 -17.46
CA ILE A 208 -13.16 -4.10 -17.02
C ILE A 208 -12.91 -4.11 -15.51
N ALA A 209 -13.85 -4.66 -14.72
CA ALA A 209 -13.69 -4.79 -13.27
C ALA A 209 -12.40 -5.51 -12.90
N SER A 210 -12.10 -6.63 -13.56
CA SER A 210 -10.88 -7.40 -13.35
C SER A 210 -9.62 -6.64 -13.79
N CYS A 211 -9.65 -5.93 -14.93
CA CYS A 211 -8.49 -5.13 -15.36
C CYS A 211 -8.18 -4.01 -14.37
N VAL A 212 -9.22 -3.35 -13.84
CA VAL A 212 -9.08 -2.32 -12.81
C VAL A 212 -8.48 -2.89 -11.53
N GLU A 213 -8.93 -4.06 -11.07
CA GLU A 213 -8.36 -4.74 -9.89
C GLU A 213 -6.89 -5.12 -10.11
N ILE A 214 -6.52 -5.60 -11.30
CA ILE A 214 -5.13 -5.94 -11.63
C ILE A 214 -4.24 -4.68 -11.62
N CYS A 215 -4.70 -3.58 -12.21
CA CYS A 215 -3.95 -2.32 -12.21
C CYS A 215 -3.81 -1.77 -10.78
N ALA A 216 -4.89 -1.80 -9.99
CA ALA A 216 -4.91 -1.44 -8.57
C ALA A 216 -3.86 -2.24 -7.78
N ALA A 217 -3.85 -3.57 -7.99
CA ALA A 217 -2.93 -4.52 -7.39
C ALA A 217 -1.46 -4.20 -7.72
N ALA A 218 -1.15 -3.75 -8.93
CA ALA A 218 0.21 -3.38 -9.31
C ALA A 218 0.71 -2.14 -8.53
N LEU A 219 -0.19 -1.25 -8.13
CA LEU A 219 0.12 0.04 -7.51
C LEU A 219 0.24 0.01 -5.99
N VAL A 220 -0.23 -1.06 -5.32
CA VAL A 220 -0.27 -1.15 -3.84
C VAL A 220 1.09 -0.97 -3.16
N ARG A 221 2.19 -1.12 -3.90
CA ARG A 221 3.57 -0.91 -3.39
C ARG A 221 4.02 0.55 -3.41
N GLN A 222 3.38 1.36 -4.24
CA GLN A 222 3.75 2.74 -4.52
C GLN A 222 2.73 3.73 -3.94
N CYS A 223 1.47 3.29 -3.83
CA CYS A 223 0.34 4.10 -3.36
C CYS A 223 -0.51 3.31 -2.37
N GLN A 224 -1.32 4.01 -1.57
CA GLN A 224 -2.37 3.36 -0.78
C GLN A 224 -3.60 3.18 -1.66
N VAL A 225 -3.98 1.93 -1.91
CA VAL A 225 -5.10 1.61 -2.81
C VAL A 225 -6.20 0.89 -2.05
N PHE A 226 -7.42 1.41 -2.16
CA PHE A 226 -8.61 0.84 -1.56
C PHE A 226 -9.66 0.54 -2.63
N ASN A 227 -10.33 -0.61 -2.50
CA ASN A 227 -11.59 -0.83 -3.20
C ASN A 227 -12.73 -0.29 -2.32
N ALA A 228 -13.42 0.73 -2.82
CA ALA A 228 -14.62 1.30 -2.23
C ALA A 228 -15.85 0.55 -2.79
N SER A 229 -16.24 -0.53 -2.11
CA SER A 229 -17.36 -1.36 -2.52
C SER A 229 -18.66 -0.90 -1.86
N PRO A 230 -19.65 -0.37 -2.60
CA PRO A 230 -20.94 0.01 -2.03
C PRO A 230 -21.72 -1.24 -1.60
N ASP A 231 -22.35 -1.16 -0.43
CA ASP A 231 -23.27 -2.21 0.03
C ASP A 231 -24.55 -2.10 -0.80
N GLU A 232 -24.91 -3.16 -1.52
CA GLU A 232 -26.17 -3.17 -2.26
C GLU A 232 -27.33 -3.23 -1.26
N PRO A 233 -28.42 -2.45 -1.49
CA PRO A 233 -29.66 -2.62 -0.75
C PRO A 233 -30.15 -4.07 -0.80
N GLU A 234 -30.76 -4.56 0.29
CA GLU A 234 -31.32 -5.92 0.35
C GLU A 234 -32.28 -6.19 -0.82
N GLU A 235 -33.14 -5.21 -1.12
CA GLU A 235 -33.93 -5.16 -2.34
C GLU A 235 -33.59 -3.89 -3.11
N PHE A 236 -33.06 -4.04 -4.34
CA PHE A 236 -32.66 -2.89 -5.16
C PHE A 236 -33.86 -2.14 -5.76
N PHE A 237 -34.98 -2.86 -5.98
CA PHE A 237 -36.20 -2.31 -6.59
C PHE A 237 -37.45 -2.59 -5.73
N PRO A 238 -37.54 -2.04 -4.51
CA PRO A 238 -38.69 -2.22 -3.64
C PRO A 238 -39.97 -1.68 -4.27
N THR A 239 -41.09 -2.30 -3.91
CA THR A 239 -42.43 -1.87 -4.33
C THR A 239 -42.98 -0.85 -3.34
N LEU A 240 -43.33 0.33 -3.85
CA LEU A 240 -43.98 1.40 -3.09
C LEU A 240 -45.45 1.07 -2.82
N GLN A 241 -46.08 1.83 -1.91
CA GLN A 241 -47.50 1.64 -1.55
C GLN A 241 -48.45 1.80 -2.75
N ASN A 242 -48.07 2.59 -3.76
CA ASN A 242 -48.83 2.77 -4.99
C ASN A 242 -48.59 1.65 -6.03
N GLY A 243 -47.82 0.61 -5.69
CA GLY A 243 -47.48 -0.49 -6.58
C GLY A 243 -46.32 -0.23 -7.54
N ALA A 244 -45.80 1.01 -7.61
CA ALA A 244 -44.64 1.33 -8.43
C ALA A 244 -43.36 0.75 -7.82
N ARG A 245 -42.42 0.30 -8.65
CA ARG A 245 -41.09 -0.12 -8.19
C ARG A 245 -40.14 1.07 -8.26
N THR A 246 -39.35 1.28 -7.22
CA THR A 246 -38.38 2.39 -7.14
C THR A 246 -36.98 1.83 -6.97
N ALA A 247 -35.96 2.44 -7.55
CA ALA A 247 -34.57 2.12 -7.26
C ALA A 247 -34.19 2.64 -5.86
N ALA A 248 -33.44 1.83 -5.12
CA ALA A 248 -32.93 2.17 -3.79
C ALA A 248 -31.46 2.63 -3.84
N HIS A 249 -31.10 3.59 -2.99
CA HIS A 249 -29.72 4.04 -2.84
C HIS A 249 -28.93 3.14 -1.89
N SER A 250 -27.65 2.95 -2.19
CA SER A 250 -26.68 2.43 -1.23
C SER A 250 -26.48 3.43 -0.09
N GLN A 251 -26.62 2.95 1.15
CA GLN A 251 -26.49 3.78 2.35
C GLN A 251 -25.10 3.73 2.98
N THR A 252 -24.36 2.65 2.72
CA THR A 252 -23.05 2.35 3.30
C THR A 252 -22.14 1.71 2.26
N PHE A 253 -20.84 1.73 2.53
CA PHE A 253 -19.84 1.08 1.70
C PHE A 253 -18.70 0.55 2.57
N LYS A 254 -17.93 -0.37 2.01
CA LYS A 254 -16.74 -0.94 2.64
C LYS A 254 -15.51 -0.46 1.89
N LEU A 255 -14.52 0.02 2.65
CA LEU A 255 -13.18 0.26 2.14
C LEU A 255 -12.33 -0.98 2.39
N ILE A 256 -11.90 -1.64 1.33
CA ILE A 256 -11.08 -2.83 1.42
C ILE A 256 -9.66 -2.46 0.95
N PRO A 257 -8.64 -2.50 1.83
CA PRO A 257 -7.26 -2.27 1.41
C PRO A 257 -6.82 -3.35 0.42
N MET A 258 -6.40 -2.96 -0.78
CA MET A 258 -6.00 -3.92 -1.82
C MET A 258 -4.75 -4.73 -1.44
N GLY A 259 -3.92 -4.19 -0.54
CA GLY A 259 -2.78 -4.91 0.04
C GLY A 259 -3.17 -6.24 0.69
N GLU A 260 -4.34 -6.32 1.33
CA GLU A 260 -4.80 -7.50 2.08
C GLU A 260 -4.88 -8.77 1.21
N TYR A 261 -5.16 -8.65 -0.10
CA TYR A 261 -5.16 -9.79 -1.01
C TYR A 261 -3.81 -10.51 -1.09
N PHE A 262 -2.71 -9.77 -0.88
CA PHE A 262 -1.35 -10.31 -0.96
C PHE A 262 -0.83 -10.84 0.36
N TRP A 263 -1.53 -10.58 1.48
CA TRP A 263 -1.00 -10.85 2.82
C TRP A 263 -0.61 -12.32 3.03
N SER A 264 -1.42 -13.27 2.56
CA SER A 264 -1.12 -14.70 2.71
C SER A 264 0.24 -15.10 2.13
N LEU A 265 0.62 -14.51 1.00
CA LEU A 265 1.91 -14.77 0.35
C LEU A 265 3.02 -13.90 0.94
N GLU A 266 2.77 -12.60 1.10
CA GLU A 266 3.77 -11.64 1.58
C GLU A 266 4.14 -11.91 3.04
N ARG A 267 3.23 -12.41 3.87
CA ARG A 267 3.52 -12.89 5.23
C ARG A 267 4.63 -13.94 5.23
N LEU A 268 4.61 -14.90 4.30
CA LEU A 268 5.64 -15.94 4.22
C LEU A 268 7.00 -15.35 3.83
N ARG A 269 7.00 -14.35 2.94
CA ARG A 269 8.22 -13.61 2.56
C ARG A 269 8.76 -12.78 3.72
N VAL A 270 7.89 -12.12 4.48
CA VAL A 270 8.27 -11.40 5.71
C VAL A 270 8.90 -12.37 6.70
N ILE A 271 8.26 -13.50 7.00
CA ILE A 271 8.82 -14.51 7.92
C ILE A 271 10.21 -14.97 7.44
N SER A 272 10.34 -15.36 6.17
CA SER A 272 11.63 -15.77 5.61
C SER A 272 12.70 -14.68 5.67
N ALA A 273 12.33 -13.42 5.41
CA ALA A 273 13.24 -12.28 5.53
C ALA A 273 13.69 -12.08 6.98
N TRP A 274 12.77 -12.18 7.94
CA TRP A 274 13.07 -12.13 9.37
C TRP A 274 14.00 -13.26 9.83
N GLU A 275 13.74 -14.51 9.41
CA GLU A 275 14.60 -15.66 9.71
C GLU A 275 16.02 -15.50 9.16
N ARG A 276 16.15 -14.85 8.00
CA ARG A 276 17.45 -14.49 7.42
C ARG A 276 18.06 -13.24 8.07
N GLY A 277 17.32 -12.46 8.85
CA GLY A 277 17.71 -11.13 9.34
C GLY A 277 17.84 -10.08 8.23
N ASP A 278 17.10 -10.23 7.13
CA ASP A 278 17.02 -9.24 6.05
C ASP A 278 15.88 -8.26 6.36
N PHE A 279 16.14 -7.36 7.29
CA PHE A 279 15.11 -6.45 7.79
C PHE A 279 14.72 -5.38 6.76
N SER A 280 15.61 -5.07 5.81
CA SER A 280 15.31 -4.18 4.68
C SER A 280 14.27 -4.83 3.77
N GLU A 281 14.45 -6.10 3.42
CA GLU A 281 13.45 -6.85 2.65
C GLU A 281 12.14 -7.01 3.44
N ALA A 282 12.21 -7.33 4.74
CA ALA A 282 11.02 -7.42 5.57
C ALA A 282 10.24 -6.10 5.63
N GLN A 283 10.94 -4.97 5.76
CA GLN A 283 10.34 -3.64 5.77
C GLN A 283 9.66 -3.32 4.42
N LEU A 284 10.29 -3.68 3.30
CA LEU A 284 9.72 -3.51 1.96
C LEU A 284 8.38 -4.24 1.83
N TRP A 285 8.32 -5.51 2.22
CA TRP A 285 7.08 -6.29 2.15
C TRP A 285 6.02 -5.77 3.12
N LEU A 286 6.42 -5.31 4.31
CA LEU A 286 5.50 -4.76 5.30
C LEU A 286 4.95 -3.37 4.93
N LYS A 287 5.57 -2.65 3.99
CA LYS A 287 5.15 -1.30 3.59
C LYS A 287 3.69 -1.27 3.12
N VAL A 288 3.29 -2.24 2.30
CA VAL A 288 1.92 -2.38 1.77
C VAL A 288 0.88 -2.60 2.88
N HIS A 289 1.31 -3.15 4.02
CA HIS A 289 0.46 -3.55 5.14
C HIS A 289 0.60 -2.65 6.36
N GLN A 290 1.21 -1.46 6.21
CA GLN A 290 1.54 -0.60 7.35
C GLN A 290 0.33 -0.17 8.17
N LEU A 291 -0.88 -0.11 7.58
CA LEU A 291 -2.11 0.20 8.31
C LEU A 291 -2.42 -0.84 9.39
N ARG A 292 -2.19 -2.12 9.09
CA ARG A 292 -2.49 -3.24 10.00
C ARG A 292 -1.27 -3.69 10.81
N HIS A 293 -0.09 -3.60 10.22
CA HIS A 293 1.15 -4.14 10.76
C HIS A 293 2.21 -3.04 11.01
N LYS A 294 1.75 -1.82 11.33
CA LYS A 294 2.59 -0.64 11.62
C LYS A 294 3.75 -0.92 12.57
N ILE A 295 3.48 -1.67 13.64
CA ILE A 295 4.46 -2.00 14.69
C ILE A 295 5.62 -2.81 14.10
N LEU A 296 5.30 -3.81 13.28
CA LEU A 296 6.27 -4.68 12.62
C LEU A 296 7.03 -3.94 11.52
N TYR A 297 6.33 -3.12 10.73
CA TYR A 297 6.95 -2.27 9.71
C TYR A 297 8.02 -1.34 10.31
N LYS A 298 7.67 -0.64 11.41
CA LYS A 298 8.60 0.22 12.14
C LYS A 298 9.77 -0.56 12.71
N LEU A 299 9.50 -1.70 13.35
CA LEU A 299 10.55 -2.52 13.96
C LEU A 299 11.55 -3.04 12.91
N ALA A 300 11.07 -3.49 11.75
CA ALA A 300 11.94 -3.89 10.65
C ALA A 300 12.89 -2.76 10.24
N GLY A 301 12.38 -1.53 10.06
CA GLY A 301 13.22 -0.36 9.76
C GLY A 301 14.24 -0.05 10.86
N ILE A 302 13.87 -0.18 12.13
CA ILE A 302 14.79 0.02 13.27
C ILE A 302 15.91 -1.02 13.25
N LEU A 303 15.59 -2.27 12.93
CA LEU A 303 16.57 -3.36 12.86
C LEU A 303 17.51 -3.22 11.65
N VAL A 304 17.12 -2.49 10.59
CA VAL A 304 18.04 -2.13 9.50
C VAL A 304 19.21 -1.31 10.02
N SER A 305 18.95 -0.30 10.86
CA SER A 305 20.02 0.49 11.52
C SER A 305 20.95 -0.40 12.35
N TYR A 306 20.40 -1.39 13.05
CA TYR A 306 21.21 -2.36 13.79
C TYR A 306 22.13 -3.17 12.88
N THR A 307 21.59 -3.73 11.78
CA THR A 307 22.38 -4.50 10.80
C THR A 307 23.43 -3.66 10.06
N ASN A 308 23.21 -2.35 9.96
CA ASN A 308 24.13 -1.39 9.36
C ASN A 308 25.16 -0.81 10.35
N TRP A 309 25.25 -1.35 11.57
CA TRP A 309 26.18 -0.90 12.62
C TRP A 309 25.90 0.51 13.16
N GLU A 310 24.71 1.07 12.89
CA GLU A 310 24.27 2.35 13.43
C GLU A 310 23.72 2.18 14.86
N ILE A 311 24.54 1.65 15.77
CA ILE A 311 24.09 1.19 17.10
C ILE A 311 23.47 2.32 17.92
N ASP A 312 24.01 3.54 17.84
CA ASP A 312 23.46 4.69 18.57
C ASP A 312 22.07 5.09 18.05
N ASN A 313 21.89 5.05 16.72
CA ASN A 313 20.61 5.30 16.07
C ASN A 313 19.60 4.20 16.43
N PHE A 314 20.02 2.93 16.36
CA PHE A 314 19.21 1.78 16.79
C PHE A 314 18.74 1.92 18.24
N ILE A 315 19.65 2.19 19.19
CA ILE A 315 19.35 2.32 20.62
C ILE A 315 18.33 3.43 20.88
N LYS A 316 18.45 4.56 20.16
CA LYS A 316 17.49 5.65 20.23
C LYS A 316 16.12 5.21 19.72
N LEU A 317 16.06 4.73 18.48
CA LEU A 317 14.80 4.40 17.80
C LEU A 317 14.05 3.24 18.46
N ILE A 318 14.76 2.21 18.94
CA ILE A 318 14.13 1.09 19.66
C ILE A 318 13.56 1.54 21.01
N GLY A 319 14.23 2.49 21.69
CA GLY A 319 13.72 3.10 22.91
C GLY A 319 12.40 3.84 22.68
N ASP A 320 12.34 4.67 21.62
CA ASP A 320 11.14 5.40 21.22
C ASP A 320 10.01 4.43 20.83
N TRP A 321 10.34 3.35 20.11
CA TRP A 321 9.39 2.31 19.72
C TRP A 321 8.81 1.57 20.93
N LEU A 322 9.64 1.16 21.90
CA LEU A 322 9.20 0.54 23.16
C LEU A 322 8.35 1.50 24.02
N GLY A 323 8.53 2.81 23.86
CA GLY A 323 7.73 3.84 24.51
C GLY A 323 6.40 4.14 23.82
N SER A 324 6.14 3.58 22.63
CA SER A 324 4.97 3.94 21.84
C SER A 324 3.67 3.27 22.32
N ASN A 325 2.56 4.02 22.19
CA ASN A 325 1.22 3.50 22.48
C ASN A 325 0.84 2.31 21.59
N ASP A 326 1.38 2.25 20.37
CA ASP A 326 1.13 1.15 19.44
C ASP A 326 1.68 -0.17 20.01
N VAL A 327 2.90 -0.16 20.57
CA VAL A 327 3.52 -1.36 21.19
C VAL A 327 2.79 -1.78 22.47
N ALA A 328 2.39 -0.81 23.30
CA ALA A 328 1.64 -1.08 24.53
C ALA A 328 0.27 -1.77 24.29
N LYS A 329 -0.31 -1.63 23.09
CA LYS A 329 -1.54 -2.34 22.70
C LYS A 329 -1.30 -3.79 22.25
N ALA A 330 -0.08 -4.10 21.79
CA ALA A 330 0.25 -5.39 21.19
C ALA A 330 0.99 -6.34 22.14
N VAL A 331 1.68 -5.79 23.14
CA VAL A 331 2.55 -6.53 24.07
C VAL A 331 2.19 -6.15 25.51
N ASN A 332 2.28 -7.11 26.43
CA ASN A 332 2.01 -6.86 27.85
C ASN A 332 3.06 -5.92 28.48
N SER A 333 2.67 -5.24 29.56
CA SER A 333 3.51 -4.25 30.23
C SER A 333 4.78 -4.83 30.85
N GLU A 334 4.72 -6.06 31.37
CA GLU A 334 5.87 -6.76 31.97
C GLU A 334 6.97 -7.02 30.96
N GLN A 335 6.63 -7.49 29.76
CA GLN A 335 7.58 -7.75 28.68
C GLN A 335 8.20 -6.45 28.16
N ILE A 336 7.40 -5.39 28.02
CA ILE A 336 7.90 -4.06 27.64
C ILE A 336 8.90 -3.55 28.69
N GLN A 337 8.61 -3.74 29.97
CA GLN A 337 9.48 -3.32 31.06
C GLN A 337 10.79 -4.12 31.05
N ALA A 338 10.74 -5.44 30.87
CA ALA A 338 11.92 -6.29 30.73
C ALA A 338 12.81 -5.84 29.55
N TRP A 339 12.23 -5.51 28.40
CA TRP A 339 12.98 -4.99 27.25
C TRP A 339 13.60 -3.62 27.51
N LYS A 340 12.90 -2.73 28.23
CA LYS A 340 13.45 -1.43 28.63
C LYS A 340 14.63 -1.57 29.59
N GLU A 341 14.55 -2.51 30.53
CA GLU A 341 15.65 -2.82 31.45
C GLU A 341 16.88 -3.35 30.70
N GLN A 342 16.68 -4.29 29.78
CA GLN A 342 17.75 -4.78 28.89
C GLN A 342 18.36 -3.64 28.07
N LEU A 343 17.54 -2.79 27.45
CA LEU A 343 18.03 -1.63 26.69
C LEU A 343 18.84 -0.66 27.56
N ASN A 344 18.45 -0.46 28.82
CA ASN A 344 19.19 0.39 29.75
C ASN A 344 20.54 -0.23 30.14
N GLN A 345 20.62 -1.55 30.30
CA GLN A 345 21.89 -2.25 30.51
C GLN A 345 22.83 -2.07 29.30
N ILE A 346 22.30 -2.21 28.09
CA ILE A 346 23.06 -1.99 26.84
C ILE A 346 23.58 -0.55 26.73
N LYS A 347 22.80 0.44 27.19
CA LYS A 347 23.19 1.84 27.19
C LYS A 347 24.27 2.16 28.21
N ALA A 348 24.27 1.49 29.36
CA ALA A 348 25.11 1.82 30.50
C ALA A 348 26.54 1.26 30.39
N ASP A 349 26.75 0.23 29.58
CA ASP A 349 28.01 -0.51 29.52
C ASP A 349 28.47 -0.76 28.07
N ASP A 350 29.63 -0.20 27.72
CA ASP A 350 30.23 -0.36 26.39
C ASP A 350 30.60 -1.82 26.09
N MET A 351 30.96 -2.59 27.12
CA MET A 351 31.25 -4.01 26.99
C MET A 351 29.98 -4.79 26.61
N THR A 352 28.87 -4.56 27.30
CA THR A 352 27.55 -5.12 26.97
C THR A 352 27.12 -4.69 25.57
N LYS A 353 27.25 -3.41 25.21
CA LYS A 353 26.94 -2.91 23.87
C LYS A 353 27.73 -3.60 22.76
N ALA A 354 29.02 -3.83 22.98
CA ALA A 354 29.86 -4.57 22.04
C ALA A 354 29.50 -6.07 22.00
N TRP A 355 29.14 -6.66 23.13
CA TRP A 355 28.72 -8.05 23.23
C TRP A 355 27.38 -8.30 22.54
N GLU A 356 26.41 -7.41 22.69
CA GLU A 356 25.11 -7.49 22.01
C GLU A 356 25.24 -7.37 20.49
N SER A 357 26.37 -6.90 19.96
CA SER A 357 26.65 -6.92 18.52
C SER A 357 26.92 -8.34 17.99
N THR A 358 26.98 -9.37 18.84
CA THR A 358 27.19 -10.77 18.42
C THR A 358 26.09 -11.33 17.52
N LEU A 359 24.87 -10.78 17.57
CA LEU A 359 23.82 -11.10 16.59
C LEU A 359 24.28 -10.82 15.15
N LEU A 360 25.12 -9.79 14.93
CA LEU A 360 25.70 -9.47 13.61
C LEU A 360 26.67 -10.55 13.09
N ILE A 361 27.12 -11.47 13.96
CA ILE A 361 27.87 -12.67 13.58
C ILE A 361 26.90 -13.81 13.24
N GLN A 362 25.86 -13.97 14.05
CA GLN A 362 24.88 -15.06 13.90
C GLN A 362 24.09 -14.93 12.59
N LEU A 363 23.67 -13.72 12.22
CA LEU A 363 22.88 -13.50 11.00
C LEU A 363 23.60 -13.98 9.73
N PRO A 364 24.87 -13.59 9.44
CA PRO A 364 25.60 -14.15 8.31
C PRO A 364 25.86 -15.66 8.42
N LEU A 365 26.03 -16.22 9.63
CA LEU A 365 26.19 -17.67 9.82
C LEU A 365 24.95 -18.44 9.39
N TYR A 366 23.75 -17.97 9.74
CA TYR A 366 22.49 -18.57 9.27
C TYR A 366 22.38 -18.55 7.75
N ARG A 367 22.90 -17.52 7.09
CA ARG A 367 22.99 -17.41 5.63
C ARG A 367 24.17 -18.18 5.01
N GLN A 368 24.94 -18.93 5.80
CA GLN A 368 26.16 -19.62 5.38
C GLN A 368 27.22 -18.67 4.79
N ASN A 369 27.17 -17.38 5.12
CA ASN A 369 28.17 -16.40 4.74
C ASN A 369 29.28 -16.33 5.82
N TYR A 370 30.13 -17.35 5.83
CA TYR A 370 31.22 -17.50 6.81
C TYR A 370 32.26 -16.39 6.73
N THR A 371 32.46 -15.80 5.55
CA THR A 371 33.42 -14.71 5.37
C THR A 371 32.96 -13.45 6.10
N THR A 372 31.70 -13.03 5.88
CA THR A 372 31.12 -11.89 6.60
C THR A 372 31.05 -12.18 8.10
N ALA A 373 30.58 -13.36 8.52
CA ALA A 373 30.54 -13.74 9.93
C ALA A 373 31.92 -13.61 10.60
N PHE A 374 32.97 -14.11 9.94
CA PHE A 374 34.33 -14.07 10.45
C PHE A 374 34.88 -12.63 10.54
N ILE A 375 34.62 -11.78 9.56
CA ILE A 375 35.02 -10.36 9.62
C ILE A 375 34.35 -9.67 10.79
N GLN A 376 33.02 -9.86 10.97
CA GLN A 376 32.30 -9.25 12.09
C GLN A 376 32.80 -9.78 13.44
N PHE A 377 33.09 -11.07 13.54
CA PHE A 377 33.70 -11.64 14.74
C PHE A 377 35.05 -10.99 15.06
N ALA A 378 35.93 -10.82 14.06
CA ALA A 378 37.23 -10.20 14.27
C ALA A 378 37.12 -8.72 14.67
N HIS A 379 36.18 -7.96 14.09
CA HIS A 379 35.93 -6.58 14.49
C HIS A 379 35.36 -6.47 15.92
N ILE A 380 34.42 -7.34 16.31
CA ILE A 380 33.88 -7.35 17.68
C ILE A 380 34.99 -7.68 18.67
N LEU A 381 35.84 -8.67 18.35
CA LEU A 381 37.00 -9.00 19.17
C LEU A 381 37.96 -7.81 19.34
N GLU A 382 38.28 -7.10 18.25
CA GLU A 382 39.11 -5.89 18.30
C GLU A 382 38.48 -4.81 19.19
N ARG A 383 37.17 -4.56 19.04
CA ARG A 383 36.42 -3.60 19.85
C ARG A 383 36.42 -3.97 21.34
N LEU A 384 36.22 -5.25 21.68
CA LEU A 384 36.25 -5.73 23.07
C LEU A 384 37.65 -5.55 23.69
N LEU A 385 38.71 -5.81 22.93
CA LEU A 385 40.08 -5.57 23.38
C LEU A 385 40.35 -4.08 23.58
N TYR A 386 39.82 -3.23 22.69
CA TYR A 386 39.93 -1.77 22.80
C TYR A 386 39.22 -1.22 24.03
N ILE A 387 38.00 -1.69 24.34
CA ILE A 387 37.27 -1.34 25.56
C ILE A 387 38.10 -1.72 26.79
N GLN A 388 38.63 -2.94 26.85
CA GLN A 388 39.49 -3.35 27.97
C GLN A 388 40.78 -2.53 28.07
N PHE A 389 41.35 -2.12 26.94
CA PHE A 389 42.51 -1.24 26.91
C PHE A 389 42.22 0.09 27.61
N GLN A 390 41.06 0.70 27.31
CA GLN A 390 40.62 1.96 27.91
C GLN A 390 40.28 1.79 29.40
N GLU A 391 39.38 0.87 29.74
CA GLU A 391 38.88 0.67 31.11
C GLU A 391 39.98 0.27 32.09
N LYS A 392 40.91 -0.59 31.67
CA LYS A 392 41.98 -1.10 32.54
C LYS A 392 43.24 -0.25 32.50
N ASN A 393 43.24 0.84 31.75
CA ASN A 393 44.35 1.78 31.57
C ASN A 393 45.68 1.05 31.29
N TRP A 394 45.72 0.30 30.20
CA TRP A 394 46.88 -0.54 29.83
C TRP A 394 48.16 0.26 29.56
N LEU A 395 48.05 1.54 29.18
CA LEU A 395 49.19 2.45 29.04
C LEU A 395 49.86 2.71 30.38
N ALA A 396 49.10 3.12 31.40
CA ALA A 396 49.65 3.37 32.74
C ALA A 396 50.24 2.11 33.38
N LYS A 397 49.67 0.93 33.06
CA LYS A 397 50.16 -0.37 33.55
C LYS A 397 51.35 -0.93 32.75
N GLY A 398 51.81 -0.24 31.71
CA GLY A 398 52.95 -0.67 30.89
C GLY A 398 52.69 -1.92 30.04
N PHE A 399 51.42 -2.32 29.87
CA PHE A 399 51.08 -3.43 28.99
C PHE A 399 51.18 -3.04 27.51
N LEU A 400 50.99 -1.76 27.21
CA LEU A 400 51.14 -1.19 25.89
C LEU A 400 52.06 0.03 25.96
N THR A 401 52.97 0.15 24.99
CA THR A 401 53.92 1.26 24.86
C THR A 401 53.60 2.07 23.62
N ILE A 402 53.48 3.39 23.75
CA ILE A 402 53.26 4.30 22.62
C ILE A 402 54.52 4.30 21.74
N PRO A 403 54.39 4.06 20.42
CA PRO A 403 55.51 4.16 19.49
C PRO A 403 56.11 5.58 19.52
N PRO A 404 57.44 5.75 19.39
CA PRO A 404 58.09 7.08 19.41
C PRO A 404 57.52 8.06 18.38
N GLN A 405 57.02 7.54 17.25
CA GLN A 405 56.46 8.30 16.12
C GLN A 405 55.03 8.83 16.39
N ALA A 406 54.36 8.38 17.45
CA ALA A 406 52.99 8.75 17.79
C ALA A 406 52.89 9.62 19.05
N TYR A 407 54.02 10.01 19.66
CA TYR A 407 54.05 10.87 20.83
C TYR A 407 53.50 12.26 20.49
N GLY A 408 52.43 12.68 21.19
CA GLY A 408 51.76 13.98 20.97
C GLY A 408 50.51 13.93 20.08
N ILE A 409 50.17 12.77 19.51
CA ILE A 409 48.93 12.51 18.77
C ILE A 409 48.05 11.58 19.64
N ASN A 410 46.72 11.69 19.57
CA ASN A 410 45.81 10.70 20.17
C ASN A 410 46.12 9.32 19.58
N TYR A 411 46.88 8.51 20.31
CA TYR A 411 47.36 7.22 19.85
C TYR A 411 46.23 6.18 19.85
N GLU A 412 45.91 5.64 18.68
CA GLU A 412 44.94 4.56 18.50
C GLU A 412 45.66 3.22 18.27
N PRO A 413 45.64 2.28 19.23
CA PRO A 413 46.28 0.98 19.09
C PRO A 413 45.58 0.12 18.02
N ARG A 414 46.36 -0.57 17.19
CA ARG A 414 45.82 -1.53 16.20
C ARG A 414 45.53 -2.87 16.86
N MET A 415 44.77 -3.75 16.19
CA MET A 415 44.50 -5.12 16.66
C MET A 415 45.75 -5.88 17.15
N VAL A 416 46.91 -5.71 16.51
CA VAL A 416 48.17 -6.33 16.96
C VAL A 416 48.61 -5.85 18.33
N ASP A 417 48.55 -4.55 18.57
CA ASP A 417 49.00 -3.92 19.80
C ASP A 417 48.05 -4.30 20.94
N LEU A 418 46.75 -4.33 20.64
CA LEU A 418 45.69 -4.77 21.55
C LEU A 418 45.86 -6.25 21.96
N ILE A 419 46.14 -7.15 21.02
CA ILE A 419 46.40 -8.57 21.32
C ILE A 419 47.65 -8.72 22.19
N GLN A 420 48.73 -8.00 21.86
CA GLN A 420 49.98 -8.05 22.64
C GLN A 420 49.79 -7.57 24.07
N ALA A 421 49.13 -6.43 24.26
CA ALA A 421 48.86 -5.87 25.56
C ALA A 421 47.95 -6.78 26.39
N TRP A 422 46.94 -7.40 25.77
CA TRP A 422 46.10 -8.39 26.44
C TRP A 422 46.89 -9.61 26.89
N CYS A 423 47.74 -10.20 26.04
CA CYS A 423 48.60 -11.32 26.41
C CYS A 423 49.54 -10.96 27.58
N LYS A 424 50.15 -9.76 27.56
CA LYS A 424 50.98 -9.26 28.67
C LYS A 424 50.19 -9.11 29.96
N SER A 425 48.98 -8.54 29.90
CA SER A 425 48.11 -8.36 31.07
C SER A 425 47.69 -9.68 31.74
N ARG A 426 47.75 -10.80 30.98
CA ARG A 426 47.43 -12.16 31.45
C ARG A 426 48.66 -13.03 31.71
N SER A 427 49.86 -12.48 31.57
CA SER A 427 51.13 -13.22 31.67
C SER A 427 51.19 -14.44 30.73
N PHE A 428 50.59 -14.33 29.55
CA PHE A 428 50.62 -15.39 28.54
C PHE A 428 51.91 -15.33 27.73
N ASN A 429 52.63 -16.45 27.63
CA ASN A 429 53.73 -16.61 26.70
C ASN A 429 53.22 -16.80 25.25
N GLN A 430 54.12 -16.71 24.27
CA GLN A 430 53.77 -16.84 22.85
C GLN A 430 53.22 -18.25 22.49
N ASP A 431 53.58 -19.25 23.29
CA ASP A 431 53.11 -20.63 23.11
C ASP A 431 51.72 -20.90 23.71
N ASN A 432 51.16 -19.93 24.44
CA ASN A 432 49.83 -20.05 25.02
C ASN A 432 48.77 -20.21 23.92
N LYS A 433 47.83 -21.15 24.12
CA LYS A 433 46.77 -21.44 23.15
C LYS A 433 45.97 -20.19 22.74
N TRP A 434 45.70 -19.30 23.69
CA TRP A 434 44.90 -18.09 23.45
C TRP A 434 45.69 -17.05 22.67
N SER A 435 46.99 -16.90 22.97
CA SER A 435 47.88 -16.04 22.20
C SER A 435 47.92 -16.49 20.73
N ARG A 436 48.20 -17.78 20.49
CA ARG A 436 48.21 -18.36 19.14
C ARG A 436 46.89 -18.18 18.40
N LEU A 437 45.76 -18.38 19.09
CA LEU A 437 44.42 -18.22 18.51
C LEU A 437 44.17 -16.77 18.05
N LEU A 438 44.43 -15.78 18.91
CA LEU A 438 44.23 -14.37 18.57
C LEU A 438 45.11 -13.92 17.40
N TYR A 439 46.38 -14.33 17.38
CA TYR A 439 47.27 -14.07 16.24
C TYR A 439 46.80 -14.75 14.95
N ARG A 440 46.27 -15.97 15.04
CA ARG A 440 45.69 -16.69 13.89
C ARG A 440 44.46 -15.97 13.34
N ILE A 441 43.56 -15.50 14.21
CA ILE A 441 42.38 -14.70 13.84
C ILE A 441 42.83 -13.42 13.12
N ARG A 442 43.77 -12.66 13.69
CA ARG A 442 44.32 -11.44 13.06
C ARG A 442 44.90 -11.74 11.68
N LYS A 443 45.73 -12.78 11.56
CA LYS A 443 46.33 -13.17 10.28
C LYS A 443 45.27 -13.52 9.24
N LYS A 444 44.29 -14.35 9.62
CA LYS A 444 43.19 -14.74 8.73
C LYS A 444 42.32 -13.52 8.33
N ARG A 445 42.05 -12.60 9.24
CA ARG A 445 41.32 -11.33 8.96
C ARG A 445 42.06 -10.48 7.92
N ASN A 446 43.37 -10.34 8.08
CA ASN A 446 44.20 -9.62 7.11
C ASN A 446 44.24 -10.33 5.75
N GLU A 447 44.29 -11.66 5.70
CA GLU A 447 44.22 -12.41 4.44
C GLU A 447 42.87 -12.25 3.73
N VAL A 448 41.77 -12.23 4.48
CA VAL A 448 40.43 -12.01 3.92
C VAL A 448 40.31 -10.59 3.35
N ILE A 449 40.71 -9.58 4.12
CA ILE A 449 40.53 -8.16 3.76
C ILE A 449 41.51 -7.71 2.67
N HIS A 450 42.80 -8.03 2.81
CA HIS A 450 43.83 -7.51 1.91
C HIS A 450 44.10 -8.41 0.70
N SER A 451 43.75 -9.70 0.79
CA SER A 451 44.00 -10.66 -0.29
C SER A 451 42.72 -11.29 -0.84
N GLY A 452 41.54 -10.85 -0.39
CA GLY A 452 40.25 -11.31 -0.91
C GLY A 452 39.98 -12.80 -0.69
N LYS A 453 40.67 -13.45 0.26
CA LYS A 453 40.47 -14.89 0.50
C LYS A 453 39.12 -15.15 1.15
N SER A 454 38.41 -16.17 0.68
CA SER A 454 37.18 -16.63 1.33
C SER A 454 37.47 -17.42 2.62
N VAL A 455 36.50 -17.41 3.52
CA VAL A 455 36.42 -18.31 4.67
C VAL A 455 35.42 -19.41 4.36
N THR A 456 35.84 -20.65 4.54
CA THR A 456 35.01 -21.86 4.47
C THR A 456 35.02 -22.54 5.84
N LEU A 457 34.01 -23.37 6.12
CA LEU A 457 33.95 -24.22 7.32
C LEU A 457 35.13 -25.20 7.40
#